data_AF-A0A7S3E2D8-F1
#
_entry.id   AF-A0A7S3E2D8-F1
#
_cell.length_a   1.000
_cell.length_b   1.000
_cell.length_c   1.000
_cell.angle_alpha   90.00
_cell.angle_beta   90.00
_cell.angle_gamma   90.00
#
_symmetry.space_group_name_H-M   'P 1'
#
loop_
_entity.id
_entity.type
_entity.pdbx_description
1 polymer ?
#
loop_
_entity_poly.entity_id
_entity_poly.type
_entity_poly.pdbx_seq_one_letter_code
_entity_poly.pdbx_strand_id
1 'polypeptide(L)'
;GGHAPVLRTRDFWESFSEPGTGGTGSAFPGIRAAARFKPLASPPDGAAAAMAPPYVLESFRTALAAALFASERLNVTVSEADAQRALVSHELPGRFQILEGKQGSDVIVLDGAHTVLSARALVRALKESYLDRGYGVAFVVGMAHDKEAGGFMAELAAARPARVVCTTAGAARSLAPEDLLQAARGAGLPATAAPSFPEAVERSL
;
A
#
# COMPACT_ATOMS: atom_id res chain seq x y z
N GLY A 1 -4.27 -33.13 15.41
CA GLY A 1 -3.60 -32.00 16.06
C GLY A 1 -2.39 -31.65 15.24
N GLY A 2 -2.36 -30.45 14.66
CA GLY A 2 -1.31 -30.02 13.73
C GLY A 2 -1.83 -28.88 12.88
N HIS A 3 -2.01 -27.70 13.49
CA HIS A 3 -2.27 -26.49 12.72
C HIS A 3 -1.00 -26.14 11.94
N ALA A 4 -1.13 -25.99 10.63
CA ALA A 4 -0.11 -25.33 9.82
C ALA A 4 0.14 -23.92 10.41
N PRO A 5 1.40 -23.47 10.54
CA PRO A 5 1.69 -22.16 11.09
C PRO A 5 1.06 -21.09 10.19
N VAL A 6 0.07 -20.39 10.71
CA VAL A 6 -0.44 -19.16 10.10
C VAL A 6 0.69 -18.14 10.25
N LEU A 7 1.36 -17.81 9.15
CA LEU A 7 2.33 -16.73 9.10
C LEU A 7 1.61 -15.44 9.52
N ARG A 8 1.83 -15.01 10.76
CA ARG A 8 1.36 -13.70 11.21
C ARG A 8 2.27 -12.66 10.59
N THR A 9 1.77 -11.46 10.33
CA THR A 9 2.54 -10.37 9.71
C THR A 9 3.93 -10.21 10.31
N ARG A 10 4.07 -10.32 11.64
CA ARG A 10 5.36 -10.30 12.33
C ARG A 10 6.37 -11.33 11.78
N ASP A 11 5.95 -12.56 11.54
CA ASP A 11 6.80 -13.65 11.05
C ASP A 11 7.21 -13.42 9.58
N PHE A 12 6.30 -12.86 8.77
CA PHE A 12 6.59 -12.42 7.41
C PHE A 12 7.67 -11.32 7.42
N TRP A 13 7.56 -10.31 8.28
CA TRP A 13 8.53 -9.22 8.38
C TRP A 13 9.91 -9.65 8.90
N GLU A 14 9.98 -10.55 9.88
CA GLU A 14 11.23 -11.11 10.39
C GLU A 14 11.96 -11.90 9.29
N SER A 15 11.23 -12.64 8.43
CA SER A 15 11.79 -13.37 7.29
C SER A 15 12.40 -12.48 6.20
N PHE A 16 11.95 -11.22 6.09
CA PHE A 16 12.53 -10.21 5.21
C PHE A 16 13.64 -9.40 5.87
N SER A 17 13.88 -9.54 7.18
CA SER A 17 14.81 -8.72 7.97
C SER A 17 16.14 -9.42 8.24
N GLU A 18 16.17 -10.77 8.26
CA GLU A 18 17.39 -11.55 8.41
C GLU A 18 18.35 -11.32 7.22
N PRO A 19 19.65 -11.11 7.46
CA PRO A 19 20.65 -11.11 6.40
C PRO A 19 20.89 -12.55 5.95
N GLY A 20 20.10 -13.01 4.97
CA GLY A 20 20.33 -14.30 4.32
C GLY A 20 21.72 -14.33 3.67
N THR A 21 22.62 -15.13 4.23
CA THR A 21 23.87 -15.53 3.59
C THR A 21 23.54 -16.34 2.33
N GLY A 22 23.80 -15.76 1.16
CA GLY A 22 23.84 -16.51 -0.10
C GLY A 22 22.49 -16.72 -0.79
N GLY A 23 21.94 -15.64 -1.35
CA GLY A 23 20.90 -15.73 -2.36
C GLY A 23 20.61 -14.34 -2.91
N THR A 24 20.59 -14.19 -4.23
CA THR A 24 20.23 -12.96 -4.94
C THR A 24 18.74 -12.62 -4.74
N GLY A 25 18.36 -12.28 -3.51
CA GLY A 25 17.01 -11.83 -3.17
C GLY A 25 16.96 -10.32 -3.24
N SER A 26 16.36 -9.78 -4.32
CA SER A 26 16.05 -8.36 -4.44
C SER A 26 14.94 -7.98 -3.46
N ALA A 27 15.30 -7.79 -2.18
CA ALA A 27 14.40 -7.24 -1.19
C ALA A 27 14.27 -5.72 -1.43
N PHE A 28 13.09 -5.27 -1.83
CA PHE A 28 12.78 -3.85 -2.03
C PHE A 28 13.12 -3.05 -0.76
N PRO A 29 14.11 -2.13 -0.79
CA PRO A 29 14.54 -1.37 0.39
C PRO A 29 13.41 -0.58 1.07
N GLY A 30 12.41 -0.13 0.29
CA GLY A 30 11.24 0.60 0.81
C GLY A 30 10.34 -0.22 1.75
N ILE A 31 10.25 -1.54 1.52
CA ILE A 31 9.46 -2.44 2.36
C ILE A 31 10.12 -2.56 3.75
N ARG A 32 11.45 -2.71 3.83
CA ARG A 32 12.18 -2.72 5.11
C ARG A 32 12.05 -1.41 5.90
N ALA A 33 11.91 -0.26 5.21
CA ALA A 33 11.70 1.03 5.87
C ALA A 33 10.29 1.17 6.45
N ALA A 34 9.28 0.60 5.78
CA ALA A 34 7.89 0.56 6.24
C ALA A 34 7.69 -0.29 7.51
N ALA A 35 8.53 -1.30 7.74
CA ALA A 35 8.50 -2.14 8.94
C ALA A 35 8.71 -1.39 10.27
N ARG A 36 9.10 -0.10 10.22
CA ARG A 36 9.27 0.78 11.38
C ARG A 36 7.96 1.39 11.88
N PHE A 37 6.89 1.31 11.10
CA PHE A 37 5.58 1.87 11.44
C PHE A 37 4.65 0.77 11.94
N LYS A 38 3.84 1.09 12.95
CA LYS A 38 2.91 0.13 13.54
C LYS A 38 1.61 0.12 12.73
N PRO A 39 0.96 -1.04 12.55
CA PRO A 39 -0.42 -1.10 12.08
C PRO A 39 -1.31 -0.19 12.93
N LEU A 40 -2.21 0.56 12.30
CA LEU A 40 -3.13 1.43 13.02
C LEU A 40 -4.11 0.59 13.84
N ALA A 41 -4.06 0.73 15.16
CA ALA A 41 -4.90 -0.07 16.06
C ALA A 41 -6.38 0.34 15.99
N SER A 42 -6.67 1.60 15.66
CA SER A 42 -8.02 2.15 15.43
C SER A 42 -7.94 3.50 14.69
N PRO A 43 -8.87 3.82 13.77
CA PRO A 43 -8.90 5.13 13.12
C PRO A 43 -9.07 6.26 14.15
N PRO A 44 -8.43 7.44 13.94
CA PRO A 44 -8.29 8.48 14.96
C PRO A 44 -9.60 9.06 15.52
N ASP A 45 -10.74 8.84 14.88
CA ASP A 45 -12.03 9.44 15.28
C ASP A 45 -13.14 8.42 15.61
N GLY A 46 -12.83 7.14 15.84
CA GLY A 46 -13.84 6.12 16.14
C GLY A 46 -14.87 5.87 15.03
N ALA A 47 -14.73 6.54 13.89
CA ALA A 47 -15.50 6.29 12.68
C ALA A 47 -15.13 4.92 12.13
N ALA A 48 -16.15 4.07 11.95
CA ALA A 48 -16.17 2.74 11.35
C ALA A 48 -14.79 2.24 10.88
N ALA A 49 -14.32 1.15 11.50
CA ALA A 49 -13.17 0.34 11.06
C ALA A 49 -12.99 0.51 9.55
N ALA A 50 -11.92 1.20 9.13
CA ALA A 50 -11.74 1.67 7.77
C ALA A 50 -12.14 0.57 6.81
N MET A 51 -13.34 0.70 6.23
CA MET A 51 -13.86 -0.35 5.37
C MET A 51 -12.89 -0.44 4.22
N ALA A 52 -12.31 -1.62 4.01
CA ALA A 52 -11.33 -1.83 2.97
C ALA A 52 -11.89 -1.25 1.66
N PRO A 53 -11.09 -0.49 0.88
CA PRO A 53 -11.61 0.15 -0.32
C PRO A 53 -12.29 -0.87 -1.26
N PRO A 54 -13.23 -0.45 -2.11
CA PRO A 54 -13.98 -1.36 -2.97
C PRO A 54 -13.10 -2.38 -3.74
N TYR A 55 -11.92 -1.97 -4.23
CA TYR A 55 -10.99 -2.86 -4.94
C TYR A 55 -10.34 -3.93 -4.04
N VAL A 56 -10.15 -3.63 -2.75
CA VAL A 56 -9.68 -4.61 -1.76
C VAL A 56 -10.80 -5.61 -1.48
N LEU A 57 -12.04 -5.15 -1.38
CA LEU A 57 -13.21 -6.04 -1.24
C LEU A 57 -13.41 -6.93 -2.46
N GLU A 58 -13.19 -6.43 -3.68
CA GLU A 58 -13.22 -7.25 -4.91
C GLU A 58 -12.15 -8.35 -4.90
N SER A 59 -10.94 -8.01 -4.44
CA SER A 59 -9.86 -8.99 -4.26
C SER A 59 -10.25 -10.06 -3.23
N PHE A 60 -10.85 -9.65 -2.11
CA PHE A 60 -11.38 -10.56 -1.09
C PHE A 60 -12.47 -11.48 -1.65
N ARG A 61 -13.44 -10.94 -2.40
CA ARG A 61 -14.52 -11.72 -3.02
C ARG A 61 -13.98 -12.78 -3.97
N THR A 62 -12.97 -12.42 -4.76
CA THR A 62 -12.29 -13.36 -5.67
C THR A 62 -11.59 -14.47 -4.88
N ALA A 63 -10.87 -14.11 -3.81
CA ALA A 63 -10.19 -15.08 -2.94
C ALA A 63 -11.19 -16.01 -2.24
N LEU A 64 -12.31 -15.50 -1.74
CA LEU A 64 -13.36 -16.29 -1.12
C LEU A 64 -14.01 -17.27 -2.11
N ALA A 65 -14.31 -16.82 -3.34
CA ALA A 65 -14.84 -17.69 -4.38
C ALA A 65 -13.86 -18.82 -4.73
N ALA A 66 -12.57 -18.50 -4.87
CA ALA A 66 -11.53 -19.51 -5.09
C ALA A 66 -11.40 -20.49 -3.90
N ALA A 67 -11.50 -19.98 -2.66
CA ALA A 67 -11.44 -20.81 -1.46
C ALA A 67 -12.62 -21.78 -1.38
N LEU A 68 -13.85 -21.32 -1.66
CA LEU A 68 -15.04 -22.18 -1.69
C LEU A 68 -14.92 -23.27 -2.76
N PHE A 69 -14.44 -22.93 -3.96
CA PHE A 69 -14.22 -23.90 -5.02
C PHE A 69 -13.12 -24.93 -4.67
N ALA A 70 -12.04 -24.48 -4.03
CA ALA A 70 -10.97 -25.36 -3.58
C ALA A 70 -11.42 -26.26 -2.41
N SER A 71 -12.28 -25.75 -1.53
CA SER A 71 -12.72 -26.46 -0.34
C SER A 71 -13.52 -27.73 -0.66
N GLU A 72 -14.32 -27.69 -1.74
CA GLU A 72 -14.99 -28.88 -2.30
C GLU A 72 -14.01 -29.99 -2.67
N ARG A 73 -12.89 -29.64 -3.32
CA ARG A 73 -11.88 -30.63 -3.75
C ARG A 73 -11.00 -31.13 -2.62
N LEU A 74 -10.78 -30.30 -1.60
CA LEU A 74 -9.91 -30.61 -0.47
C LEU A 74 -10.66 -31.22 0.70
N ASN A 75 -11.99 -31.40 0.61
CA ASN A 75 -12.85 -31.85 1.70
C ASN A 75 -12.68 -30.99 2.97
N VAL A 76 -12.57 -29.67 2.78
CA VAL A 76 -12.50 -28.68 3.86
C VAL A 76 -13.80 -27.90 3.87
N THR A 77 -14.34 -27.60 5.04
CA THR A 77 -15.51 -26.72 5.17
C THR A 77 -15.06 -25.28 5.36
N VAL A 78 -15.57 -24.37 4.54
CA VAL A 78 -15.46 -22.92 4.73
C VAL A 78 -16.82 -22.40 5.17
N SER A 79 -16.94 -21.99 6.43
CA SER A 79 -18.20 -21.46 6.97
C SER A 79 -18.35 -19.96 6.69
N GLU A 80 -19.58 -19.45 6.81
CA GLU A 80 -19.83 -18.01 6.79
C GLU A 80 -19.04 -17.28 7.89
N ALA A 81 -18.92 -17.91 9.07
CA ALA A 81 -18.15 -17.36 10.18
C ALA A 81 -16.65 -17.28 9.85
N ASP A 82 -16.10 -18.21 9.05
CA ASP A 82 -14.72 -18.12 8.55
C ASP A 82 -14.56 -16.93 7.60
N ALA A 83 -15.50 -16.75 6.67
CA ALA A 83 -15.48 -15.64 5.73
C ALA A 83 -15.62 -14.28 6.43
N GLN A 84 -16.52 -14.15 7.41
CA GLN A 84 -16.67 -12.94 8.21
C GLN A 84 -15.41 -12.62 9.01
N ARG A 85 -14.81 -13.62 9.66
CA ARG A 85 -13.54 -13.44 10.37
C ARG A 85 -12.44 -12.99 9.41
N ALA A 86 -12.28 -13.65 8.27
CA ALA A 86 -11.29 -13.30 7.28
C ALA A 86 -11.51 -11.88 6.72
N LEU A 87 -12.76 -11.47 6.49
CA LEU A 87 -13.06 -10.12 6.03
C LEU A 87 -12.60 -9.04 7.03
N VAL A 88 -12.74 -9.31 8.32
CA VAL A 88 -12.36 -8.36 9.38
C VAL A 88 -10.86 -8.42 9.70
N SER A 89 -10.26 -9.61 9.65
CA SER A 89 -8.88 -9.84 10.13
C SER A 89 -7.83 -9.96 9.01
N HIS A 90 -8.22 -9.85 7.74
CA HIS A 90 -7.25 -9.97 6.65
C HIS A 90 -6.25 -8.80 6.67
N GLU A 91 -5.00 -9.12 6.36
CA GLU A 91 -3.96 -8.14 6.13
C GLU A 91 -3.41 -8.36 4.73
N LEU A 92 -3.46 -7.31 3.90
CA LEU A 92 -2.90 -7.32 2.56
C LEU A 92 -1.77 -6.27 2.51
N PRO A 93 -0.51 -6.67 2.74
CA PRO A 93 0.61 -5.74 2.72
C PRO A 93 0.66 -4.95 1.41
N GLY A 94 0.74 -3.61 1.54
CA GLY A 94 0.77 -2.71 0.38
C GLY A 94 -0.52 -2.62 -0.44
N ARG A 95 -1.69 -3.00 0.10
CA ARG A 95 -3.01 -2.73 -0.50
C ARG A 95 -3.85 -1.89 0.44
N PHE A 96 -3.82 -0.58 0.21
CA PHE A 96 -4.42 0.43 1.10
C PHE A 96 -4.11 0.17 2.58
N GLN A 97 -2.88 -0.23 2.87
CA GLN A 97 -2.48 -0.64 4.20
C GLN A 97 -2.23 0.62 5.05
N ILE A 98 -2.99 0.74 6.13
CA ILE A 98 -2.96 1.92 7.01
C ILE A 98 -2.02 1.66 8.19
N LEU A 99 -1.07 2.56 8.39
CA LEU A 99 -0.08 2.55 9.47
C LEU A 99 -0.13 3.85 10.28
N GLU A 100 0.21 3.76 11.56
CA GLU A 100 0.40 4.92 12.41
C GLU A 100 1.68 5.67 12.03
N GLY A 101 1.56 6.97 11.81
CA GLY A 101 2.70 7.87 11.70
C GLY A 101 3.43 8.02 13.04
N LYS A 102 4.65 8.58 12.99
CA LYS A 102 5.47 8.78 14.21
C LYS A 102 4.88 9.84 15.14
N GLN A 103 4.22 10.84 14.58
CA GLN A 103 3.45 11.86 15.30
C GLN A 103 1.99 11.36 15.33
N GLY A 104 1.36 11.29 16.50
CA GLY A 104 0.07 10.58 16.69
C GLY A 104 -1.13 11.08 15.89
N SER A 105 -0.99 12.13 15.07
CA SER A 105 -2.01 12.64 14.15
C SER A 105 -1.83 12.17 12.70
N ASP A 106 -0.67 11.64 12.34
CA ASP A 106 -0.34 11.31 10.95
C ASP A 106 -0.74 9.88 10.62
N VAL A 107 -1.35 9.70 9.45
CA VAL A 107 -1.72 8.39 8.92
C VAL A 107 -0.89 8.11 7.67
N ILE A 108 -0.24 6.95 7.63
CA ILE A 108 0.53 6.50 6.47
C ILE A 108 -0.28 5.44 5.75
N VAL A 109 -0.55 5.66 4.47
CA VAL A 109 -1.20 4.66 3.59
C VAL A 109 -0.17 4.10 2.63
N LEU A 110 0.08 2.79 2.71
CA LEU A 110 0.90 2.08 1.74
C LEU A 110 0.00 1.44 0.68
N ASP A 111 0.25 1.77 -0.59
CA ASP A 111 -0.46 1.15 -1.70
C ASP A 111 0.47 0.87 -2.88
N GLY A 112 0.33 -0.32 -3.47
CA GLY A 112 1.08 -0.78 -4.64
C GLY A 112 0.49 -0.33 -5.99
N ALA A 113 -0.32 0.73 -6.02
CA ALA A 113 -0.81 1.34 -7.24
C ALA A 113 0.34 1.81 -8.14
N HIS A 114 0.32 1.41 -9.41
CA HIS A 114 1.35 1.73 -10.40
C HIS A 114 0.82 1.77 -11.84
N THR A 115 -0.51 1.79 -11.99
CA THR A 115 -1.23 1.95 -13.26
C THR A 115 -2.25 3.07 -13.11
N VAL A 116 -2.66 3.70 -14.22
CA VAL A 116 -3.70 4.75 -14.25
C VAL A 116 -4.97 4.29 -13.52
N LEU A 117 -5.46 3.09 -13.82
CA LEU A 117 -6.66 2.54 -13.17
C LEU A 117 -6.48 2.37 -11.66
N SER A 118 -5.32 1.86 -11.21
CA SER A 118 -5.04 1.71 -9.77
C SER A 118 -4.86 3.05 -9.05
N ALA A 119 -4.30 4.07 -9.73
CA ALA A 119 -4.18 5.42 -9.19
C ALA A 119 -5.55 6.05 -8.95
N ARG A 120 -6.47 5.90 -9.93
CA ARG A 120 -7.86 6.34 -9.79
C ARG A 120 -8.55 5.68 -8.60
N ALA A 121 -8.38 4.36 -8.46
CA ALA A 121 -8.94 3.61 -7.34
C ALA A 121 -8.36 4.07 -5.99
N LEU A 122 -7.05 4.31 -5.91
CA LEU A 122 -6.38 4.86 -4.73
C LEU A 122 -6.92 6.24 -4.37
N VAL A 123 -7.00 7.16 -5.34
CA VAL A 123 -7.51 8.52 -5.12
C VAL A 123 -8.95 8.51 -4.64
N ARG A 124 -9.80 7.66 -5.22
CA ARG A 124 -11.18 7.50 -4.76
C ARG A 124 -11.23 7.03 -3.31
N ALA A 125 -10.45 6.01 -2.96
CA ALA A 125 -10.38 5.47 -1.61
C ALA A 125 -9.89 6.52 -0.59
N LEU A 126 -8.88 7.31 -0.96
CA LEU A 126 -8.38 8.42 -0.14
C LEU A 126 -9.43 9.51 0.07
N LYS A 127 -10.21 9.85 -0.96
CA LYS A 127 -11.31 10.82 -0.84
C LYS A 127 -12.36 10.37 0.16
N GLU A 128 -12.90 9.17 -0.06
CA GLU A 128 -13.96 8.59 0.78
C GLU A 128 -13.50 8.41 2.24
N SER A 129 -12.23 8.08 2.47
CA SER A 129 -11.72 7.75 3.81
C SER A 129 -11.14 8.95 4.58
N TYR A 130 -10.58 9.94 3.88
CA TYR A 130 -9.80 11.01 4.48
C TYR A 130 -10.09 12.39 3.88
N LEU A 131 -9.96 12.57 2.56
CA LEU A 131 -9.96 13.93 1.99
C LEU A 131 -11.31 14.63 2.11
N ASP A 132 -12.42 13.90 1.93
CA ASP A 132 -13.78 14.45 2.09
C ASP A 132 -14.10 14.79 3.55
N ARG A 133 -13.28 14.29 4.49
CA ARG A 133 -13.34 14.61 5.93
C ARG A 133 -12.42 15.79 6.32
N GLY A 134 -11.78 16.43 5.34
CA GLY A 134 -10.95 17.62 5.53
C GLY A 134 -9.46 17.35 5.74
N TYR A 135 -9.00 16.10 5.61
CA TYR A 135 -7.57 15.78 5.70
C TYR A 135 -6.83 16.20 4.43
N GLY A 136 -5.60 16.68 4.59
CA GLY A 136 -4.67 16.86 3.48
C GLY A 136 -3.95 15.57 3.11
N VAL A 137 -3.28 15.54 1.95
CA VAL A 137 -2.45 14.41 1.53
C VAL A 137 -1.14 14.86 0.90
N ALA A 138 -0.09 14.13 1.22
CA ALA A 138 1.19 14.15 0.51
C ALA A 138 1.46 12.76 -0.06
N PHE A 139 2.06 12.70 -1.25
CA PHE A 139 2.43 11.43 -1.87
C PHE A 139 3.94 11.22 -1.87
N VAL A 140 4.37 10.00 -1.58
CA VAL A 140 5.70 9.48 -1.91
C VAL A 140 5.52 8.45 -3.01
N VAL A 141 6.13 8.69 -4.18
CA VAL A 141 5.90 7.87 -5.37
C VAL A 141 7.20 7.30 -5.90
N GLY A 142 7.26 5.97 -6.01
CA GLY A 142 8.27 5.26 -6.78
C GLY A 142 7.61 4.25 -7.69
N MET A 143 8.03 4.18 -8.96
CA MET A 143 7.46 3.25 -9.94
C MET A 143 8.55 2.66 -10.85
N ALA A 144 8.20 1.60 -11.57
CA ALA A 144 9.06 1.03 -12.59
C ALA A 144 8.96 1.81 -13.93
N HIS A 145 10.02 1.79 -14.74
CA HIS A 145 10.12 2.54 -16.00
C HIS A 145 9.17 2.05 -17.10
N ASP A 146 8.64 0.82 -17.00
CA ASP A 146 7.67 0.25 -17.94
C ASP A 146 6.24 0.74 -17.69
N LYS A 147 6.04 1.66 -16.72
CA LYS A 147 4.73 2.18 -16.34
C LYS A 147 4.43 3.53 -16.98
N GLU A 148 3.14 3.78 -17.19
CA GLU A 148 2.65 5.04 -17.74
C GLU A 148 2.59 6.10 -16.63
N ALA A 149 3.74 6.72 -16.37
CA ALA A 149 3.93 7.66 -15.27
C ALA A 149 3.07 8.93 -15.40
N GLY A 150 2.87 9.42 -16.62
CA GLY A 150 2.15 10.67 -16.89
C GLY A 150 0.68 10.56 -16.49
N GLY A 151 -0.03 9.56 -16.99
CA GLY A 151 -1.42 9.31 -16.63
C GLY A 151 -1.59 8.89 -15.17
N PHE A 152 -0.63 8.17 -14.58
CA PHE A 152 -0.64 7.88 -13.14
C PHE A 152 -0.62 9.18 -12.32
N MET A 153 0.29 10.11 -12.64
CA MET A 153 0.39 11.40 -11.97
C MET A 153 -0.85 12.28 -12.21
N ALA A 154 -1.41 12.25 -13.42
CA ALA A 154 -2.64 12.97 -13.74
C ALA A 154 -3.83 12.51 -12.87
N GLU A 155 -3.96 11.20 -12.60
CA GLU A 155 -4.98 10.70 -11.68
C GLU A 155 -4.72 11.17 -10.24
N LEU A 156 -3.46 11.16 -9.77
CA LEU A 156 -3.11 11.67 -8.43
C LEU A 156 -3.44 13.16 -8.24
N ALA A 157 -3.38 13.97 -9.30
CA ALA A 157 -3.75 15.39 -9.25
C ALA A 157 -5.19 15.62 -8.78
N ALA A 158 -6.10 14.65 -9.01
CA ALA A 158 -7.48 14.74 -8.56
C ALA A 158 -7.63 14.69 -7.01
N ALA A 159 -6.58 14.28 -6.29
CA ALA A 159 -6.52 14.35 -4.82
C ALA A 159 -6.01 15.71 -4.29
N ARG A 160 -5.54 16.61 -5.17
CA ARG A 160 -4.96 17.93 -4.82
C ARG A 160 -3.92 17.84 -3.71
N PRO A 161 -2.87 17.01 -3.88
CA PRO A 161 -1.87 16.83 -2.83
C PRO A 161 -1.14 18.13 -2.52
N ALA A 162 -0.80 18.33 -1.24
CA ALA A 162 0.02 19.45 -0.80
C ALA A 162 1.44 19.37 -1.37
N ARG A 163 1.94 18.14 -1.56
CA ARG A 163 3.23 17.86 -2.19
C ARG A 163 3.31 16.43 -2.72
N VAL A 164 4.19 16.21 -3.69
CA VAL A 164 4.56 14.90 -4.21
C VAL A 164 6.08 14.75 -4.17
N VAL A 165 6.57 13.68 -3.56
CA VAL A 165 8.00 13.36 -3.51
C VAL A 165 8.26 12.12 -4.36
N CYS A 166 8.90 12.32 -5.49
CA CYS A 166 9.30 11.28 -6.43
C CYS A 166 10.59 10.62 -5.94
N THR A 167 10.64 9.30 -5.93
CA THR A 167 11.81 8.54 -5.48
C THR A 167 11.96 7.22 -6.24
N THR A 168 13.05 6.52 -6.00
CA THR A 168 13.29 5.19 -6.60
C THR A 168 12.46 4.12 -5.88
N ALA A 169 11.91 3.17 -6.65
CA ALA A 169 11.30 1.97 -6.08
C ALA A 169 12.35 0.95 -5.58
N GLY A 170 13.65 1.22 -5.77
CA GLY A 170 14.75 0.39 -5.26
C GLY A 170 14.91 -0.96 -5.98
N ALA A 171 14.54 -1.04 -7.26
CA ALA A 171 14.65 -2.23 -8.09
C ALA A 171 15.36 -1.91 -9.41
N ALA A 172 15.90 -2.94 -10.09
CA ALA A 172 16.59 -2.77 -11.38
C ALA A 172 15.73 -2.09 -12.46
N ARG A 173 14.41 -2.19 -12.34
CA ARG A 173 13.45 -1.56 -13.26
C ARG A 173 12.94 -0.20 -12.78
N SER A 174 13.45 0.36 -11.69
CA SER A 174 12.97 1.65 -11.17
C SER A 174 13.16 2.77 -12.19
N LEU A 175 12.13 3.58 -12.36
CA LEU A 175 12.23 4.85 -13.06
C LEU A 175 13.06 5.81 -12.19
N ALA A 176 13.91 6.64 -12.81
CA ALA A 176 14.70 7.60 -12.06
C ALA A 176 13.78 8.62 -11.36
N PRO A 177 14.11 9.07 -10.14
CA PRO A 177 13.33 10.09 -9.43
C PRO A 177 13.08 11.35 -10.27
N GLU A 178 14.05 11.73 -11.10
CA GLU A 178 14.02 12.91 -11.96
C GLU A 178 13.03 12.75 -13.11
N ASP A 179 12.95 11.57 -13.72
CA ASP A 179 11.98 11.29 -14.80
C ASP A 179 10.55 11.29 -14.24
N LEU A 180 10.37 10.69 -13.06
CA LEU A 180 9.11 10.75 -12.30
C LEU A 180 8.71 12.19 -11.98
N LEU A 181 9.67 13.02 -11.57
CA LEU A 181 9.45 14.43 -11.29
C LEU A 181 8.98 15.18 -12.53
N GLN A 182 9.52 14.89 -13.73
CA GLN A 182 9.03 15.50 -14.96
C GLN A 182 7.58 15.11 -15.25
N ALA A 183 7.22 13.83 -15.08
CA ALA A 183 5.84 13.37 -15.24
C ALA A 183 4.90 14.07 -14.25
N ALA A 184 5.30 14.20 -12.98
CA ALA A 184 4.51 14.88 -11.96
C ALA A 184 4.32 16.38 -12.26
N ARG A 185 5.38 17.07 -12.70
CA ARG A 185 5.30 18.47 -13.13
C ARG A 185 4.42 18.65 -14.38
N GLY A 186 4.50 17.72 -15.32
CA GLY A 186 3.63 17.69 -16.50
C GLY A 186 2.15 17.56 -16.14
N ALA A 187 1.83 16.90 -15.03
CA ALA A 187 0.49 16.81 -14.45
C ALA A 187 0.11 18.02 -13.56
N GLY A 188 0.98 19.03 -13.44
CA GLY A 188 0.74 20.23 -12.61
C GLY A 188 0.88 20.00 -11.10
N LEU A 189 1.53 18.92 -10.67
CA LEU A 189 1.69 18.60 -9.25
C LEU A 189 2.84 19.39 -8.60
N PRO A 190 2.70 19.81 -7.32
CA PRO A 190 3.79 20.39 -6.54
C PRO A 190 4.80 19.31 -6.14
N ALA A 191 5.73 19.00 -7.05
CA ALA A 191 6.60 17.83 -6.95
C ALA A 191 8.09 18.15 -6.73
N THR A 192 8.76 17.29 -5.97
CA THR A 192 10.22 17.24 -5.78
C THR A 192 10.75 15.82 -5.98
N ALA A 193 12.06 15.65 -6.15
CA ALA A 193 12.72 14.34 -6.22
C ALA A 193 13.60 14.10 -4.98
N ALA A 194 13.64 12.86 -4.52
CA ALA A 194 14.53 12.39 -3.45
C ALA A 194 15.22 11.08 -3.87
N PRO A 195 16.52 10.91 -3.58
CA PRO A 195 17.29 9.75 -4.04
C PRO A 195 16.94 8.45 -3.31
N SER A 196 16.23 8.52 -2.17
CA SER A 196 15.88 7.35 -1.37
C SER A 196 14.49 7.46 -0.73
N PHE A 197 13.89 6.30 -0.44
CA PHE A 197 12.60 6.24 0.24
C PHE A 197 12.60 6.90 1.63
N PRO A 198 13.58 6.67 2.53
CA PRO A 198 13.59 7.33 3.83
C PRO A 198 13.59 8.86 3.74
N GLU A 199 14.39 9.42 2.86
CA GLU A 199 14.45 10.86 2.62
C GLU A 199 13.17 11.39 1.97
N ALA A 200 12.56 10.59 1.09
CA ALA A 200 11.29 10.96 0.48
C ALA A 200 10.16 11.08 1.52
N VAL A 201 10.11 10.14 2.47
CA VAL A 201 9.16 10.21 3.59
C VAL A 201 9.42 11.45 4.44
N GLU A 202 10.68 11.73 4.79
CA GLU A 202 11.04 12.87 5.63
C GLU A 202 10.64 14.22 5.00
N ARG A 203 10.75 14.34 3.68
CA ARG A 203 10.31 15.51 2.92
C ARG A 203 8.78 15.58 2.71
N SER A 204 8.08 14.47 2.89
CA SER A 204 6.63 14.38 2.69
C SER A 204 5.83 14.83 3.92
N LEU A 205 6.43 14.71 5.11
CA LEU A 205 5.89 15.20 6.38
C LEU A 205 5.98 16.74 6.48
#